data_AF-A0A6S6T2W6-F1
#
_entry.id   AF-A0A6S6T2W6-F1
#
_cell.length_a   1.000
_cell.length_b   1.000
_cell.length_c   1.000
_cell.angle_alpha   90.00
_cell.angle_beta   90.00
_cell.angle_gamma   90.00
#
_symmetry.space_group_name_H-M   'P 1'
#
loop_
_entity.id
_entity.type
_entity.pdbx_description
1 polymer ?
#
loop_
_entity_poly.entity_id
_entity_poly.type
_entity_poly.pdbx_seq_one_letter_code
_entity_poly.pdbx_strand_id
1 'polypeptide(L)' 'MGLDSYLLSMRKMQNIQYRKRNQKKYGNPDGPSFSYLVKKAQSKGNKGDNAFKAIIQSSSRTNPMYNQQCEK' A
#
# COMPACT_ATOMS: atom_id res chain seq x y z
N MET A 1 11.23 17.46 -25.33
CA MET A 1 11.19 16.42 -24.28
C MET A 1 9.79 15.82 -24.28
N GLY A 2 9.64 14.52 -24.56
CA GLY A 2 8.33 13.90 -24.82
C GLY A 2 7.50 13.63 -23.55
N LEU A 3 6.18 13.49 -23.72
CA LEU A 3 5.19 13.21 -22.65
C LEU A 3 5.59 12.02 -21.76
N ASP A 4 6.20 10.98 -22.33
CA ASP A 4 6.62 9.79 -21.59
C ASP A 4 7.71 10.06 -20.55
N SER A 5 8.66 10.96 -20.89
CA SER A 5 9.71 11.39 -19.97
C SER A 5 9.14 12.15 -18.78
N TYR A 6 8.13 12.98 -19.04
CA TYR A 6 7.40 13.72 -18.01
C TYR A 6 6.60 12.79 -17.09
N LEU A 7 5.88 11.81 -17.63
CA LEU A 7 5.13 10.83 -16.84
C LEU A 7 6.04 9.96 -15.97
N LEU A 8 7.19 9.53 -16.49
CA LEU A 8 8.17 8.77 -15.72
C LEU A 8 8.74 9.57 -14.55
N SER A 9 9.05 10.85 -14.78
CA SER A 9 9.48 11.81 -13.76
C SER A 9 8.43 11.94 -12.63
N MET A 10 7.17 12.14 -13.00
CA MET A 10 6.05 12.27 -12.05
C MET A 10 5.89 11.02 -11.19
N ARG A 11 5.96 9.82 -11.78
CA ARG A 11 5.89 8.55 -11.04
C ARG A 11 7.06 8.37 -10.07
N LYS A 12 8.28 8.73 -10.46
CA LYS A 12 9.45 8.70 -9.58
C LYS A 12 9.27 9.61 -8.36
N MET A 13 8.81 10.84 -8.58
CA MET A 13 8.50 11.79 -7.51
C MET A 13 7.43 11.24 -6.56
N GLN A 14 6.36 10.68 -7.10
CA GLN A 14 5.29 10.07 -6.30
C GLN A 14 5.80 8.89 -5.46
N ASN A 15 6.66 8.03 -6.02
CA ASN A 15 7.28 6.92 -5.30
C ASN A 15 8.17 7.42 -4.14
N ILE A 16 8.97 8.47 -4.37
CA ILE A 16 9.80 9.07 -3.32
C ILE A 16 8.93 9.57 -2.16
N GLN A 17 7.82 10.27 -2.46
CA GLN A 17 6.92 10.75 -1.42
C GLN A 17 6.26 9.61 -0.64
N TYR A 18 5.85 8.54 -1.34
CA TYR A 18 5.30 7.34 -0.70
C TYR A 18 6.31 6.69 0.25
N ARG A 19 7.56 6.52 -0.18
CA ARG A 19 8.63 5.92 0.63
C ARG A 19 8.98 6.77 1.85
N LYS A 20 9.09 8.09 1.70
CA LYS A 20 9.30 9.02 2.83
C LYS A 20 8.18 8.91 3.88
N ARG A 21 6.93 8.90 3.42
CA ARG A 21 5.75 8.73 4.30
C ARG A 21 5.79 7.39 5.03
N ASN A 22 6.11 6.31 4.32
CA ASN A 22 6.19 4.97 4.91
C ASN A 22 7.31 4.88 5.95
N GLN A 23 8.49 5.42 5.65
CA GLN A 23 9.59 5.49 6.61
C GLN A 23 9.16 6.21 7.89
N LYS A 24 8.53 7.39 7.76
CA LYS A 24 8.06 8.19 8.91
C LYS A 24 7.00 7.45 9.74
N LYS A 25 6.08 6.74 9.10
CA LYS A 25 4.92 6.13 9.76
C LYS A 25 5.18 4.73 10.30
N TYR A 26 5.97 3.94 9.58
CA TYR A 26 6.16 2.51 9.82
C TYR A 26 7.61 2.14 10.13
N GLY A 27 8.56 3.07 9.99
CA GLY A 27 10.00 2.78 10.14
C GLY A 27 10.60 2.01 8.95
N ASN A 28 9.82 1.74 7.91
CA ASN A 28 10.21 0.98 6.72
C ASN A 28 9.73 1.72 5.47
N PRO A 29 10.61 2.04 4.50
CA PRO A 29 10.23 2.82 3.31
C PRO A 29 9.27 2.07 2.38
N ASP A 30 9.24 0.75 2.46
CA ASP A 30 8.43 -0.09 1.58
C ASP A 30 7.03 -0.35 2.15
N GLY A 31 6.78 0.06 3.40
CA GLY A 31 5.45 0.04 4.02
C GLY A 31 5.41 -0.71 5.36
N PRO A 32 4.21 -1.00 5.89
CA PRO A 32 4.06 -1.74 7.13
C PRO A 32 4.50 -3.20 6.97
N SER A 33 5.04 -3.79 8.04
CA SER A 33 5.27 -5.24 8.09
C SER A 33 3.97 -6.02 8.13
N PHE A 34 4.03 -7.31 7.78
CA PHE A 34 2.90 -8.22 7.94
C PHE A 34 2.41 -8.29 9.39
N SER A 35 3.33 -8.35 10.36
CA SER A 35 3.00 -8.36 11.78
C SER A 35 2.26 -7.10 12.25
N TYR A 36 2.62 -5.92 11.71
CA TYR A 36 1.88 -4.68 11.95
C TYR A 36 0.45 -4.77 11.42
N LEU A 37 0.29 -5.30 10.20
CA LEU A 37 -1.01 -5.45 9.56
C LEU A 37 -1.93 -6.41 10.34
N VAL A 38 -1.40 -7.52 10.83
CA VAL A 38 -2.13 -8.46 11.70
C VAL A 38 -2.55 -7.79 13.00
N LYS A 39 -1.63 -7.13 13.71
CA LYS A 39 -1.95 -6.40 14.96
C LYS A 39 -3.02 -5.33 14.74
N LYS A 40 -2.93 -4.57 13.64
CA LYS A 40 -3.93 -3.57 13.25
C LYS A 40 -5.29 -4.18 12.90
N ALA A 41 -5.32 -5.35 12.27
CA ALA A 41 -6.58 -6.03 11.97
C ALA A 41 -7.23 -6.56 13.26
N GLN A 42 -6.42 -7.12 14.16
CA GLN A 42 -6.85 -7.61 15.47
C GLN A 42 -7.33 -6.48 16.41
N SER A 43 -6.70 -5.30 16.37
CA SER A 43 -7.17 -4.14 17.14
C SER A 43 -8.54 -3.63 16.70
N LYS A 44 -9.05 -4.10 15.55
CA LYS A 44 -10.39 -3.82 15.04
C LYS A 44 -11.38 -4.96 15.30
N GLY A 45 -11.00 -5.94 16.12
CA GLY A 45 -11.84 -7.10 16.46
C GLY A 45 -11.78 -8.27 15.46
N ASN A 46 -10.98 -8.18 14.38
CA ASN A 46 -10.83 -9.30 13.46
C ASN A 46 -9.95 -10.39 14.07
N LYS A 47 -10.38 -11.66 13.98
CA LYS A 47 -9.67 -12.82 14.53
C LYS A 47 -9.47 -13.89 13.46
N GLY A 48 -8.42 -14.70 13.62
CA GLY A 48 -8.11 -15.80 12.69
C GLY A 48 -8.10 -15.35 11.23
N ASP A 49 -8.80 -16.10 10.38
CA ASP A 49 -8.89 -15.86 8.93
C ASP A 49 -9.46 -14.48 8.56
N ASN A 50 -10.34 -13.93 9.39
CA ASN A 50 -10.93 -12.62 9.15
C ASN A 50 -9.87 -11.51 9.25
N ALA A 51 -8.81 -11.69 10.04
CA ALA A 51 -7.70 -10.75 10.07
C ALA A 51 -6.96 -10.72 8.72
N PHE A 52 -6.69 -11.87 8.11
CA PHE A 52 -6.02 -11.95 6.81
C PHE A 52 -6.90 -11.39 5.68
N LYS A 53 -8.21 -11.70 5.68
CA LYS A 53 -9.19 -11.11 4.74
C LYS A 53 -9.23 -9.59 4.85
N ALA A 54 -9.26 -9.05 6.07
CA ALA A 54 -9.26 -7.61 6.30
C ALA A 54 -7.96 -6.93 5.80
N ILE A 55 -6.82 -7.61 5.90
CA ILE A 55 -5.54 -7.12 5.36
C ILE A 55 -5.62 -7.02 3.84
N ILE A 56 -6.04 -8.09 3.15
CA ILE A 56 -6.19 -8.13 1.69
C ILE A 56 -7.11 -6.99 1.21
N GLN A 57 -8.29 -6.85 1.83
CA GLN A 57 -9.26 -5.79 1.50
C GLN A 57 -8.74 -4.37 1.77
N SER A 58 -7.80 -4.20 2.71
CA SER A 58 -7.23 -2.89 3.01
C SER A 58 -6.10 -2.53 2.03
N SER A 59 -5.34 -3.52 1.58
CA SER A 59 -4.25 -3.36 0.61
C SER A 59 -4.79 -3.01 -0.77
N SER A 60 -5.94 -3.59 -1.14
CA SER A 60 -6.67 -3.32 -2.39
C SER A 60 -7.35 -1.95 -2.45
N ARG A 61 -6.96 -0.95 -1.64
CA ARG A 61 -7.47 0.43 -1.73
C ARG A 61 -6.41 1.44 -2.15
N THR A 62 -5.17 0.98 -2.31
CA THR A 62 -4.01 1.87 -2.43
C THR A 62 -3.73 2.26 -3.88
N ASN A 63 -4.12 1.42 -4.85
CA ASN A 63 -3.95 1.69 -6.27
C ASN A 63 -5.20 1.23 -7.05
N PRO A 64 -6.13 2.15 -7.37
CA PRO A 64 -7.37 1.83 -8.09
C PRO A 64 -7.11 1.12 -9.42
N MET A 65 -6.05 1.52 -10.15
CA MET A 65 -5.69 0.87 -11.42
C MET A 65 -5.21 -0.57 -11.22
N TYR A 66 -4.44 -0.84 -10.18
CA TYR A 66 -3.99 -2.19 -9.87
C TYR A 66 -5.17 -3.08 -9.47
N ASN A 67 -6.11 -2.54 -8.68
CA ASN A 67 -7.31 -3.28 -8.29
C ASN A 67 -8.19 -3.65 -9.48
N GLN A 68 -8.40 -2.71 -10.41
CA GLN A 68 -9.13 -2.96 -11.66
C GLN A 68 -8.49 -4.06 -12.52
N GLN A 69 -7.16 -4.23 -12.45
CA GLN A 69 -6.49 -5.33 -13.15
C GLN A 69 -6.64 -6.69 -12.46
N CYS A 70 -6.90 -6.71 -11.15
CA CYS A 70 -7.04 -7.93 -10.36
C CYS A 70 -8.48 -8.47 -10.25
N GLU A 71 -9.49 -7.69 -10.66
CA GLU A 71 -10.92 -8.08 -10.64
C GLU A 71 -11.39 -8.87 -11.87
N LYS A 72 -10.48 -9.58 -12.55
CA LYS A 72 -10.84 -10.44 -13.69
C LYS A 72 -11.23 -11.85 -13.27
#